data_AF-A0A7C2QME9-F1
#
_entry.id   AF-A0A7C2QME9-F1
#
_cell.length_a   1.000
_cell.length_b   1.000
_cell.length_c   1.000
_cell.angle_alpha   90.00
_cell.angle_beta   90.00
_cell.angle_gamma   90.00
#
_symmetry.space_group_name_H-M   'P 1'
#
loop_
_entity.id
_entity.type
_entity.pdbx_description
1 polymer ?
#
loop_
_entity_poly.entity_id
_entity_poly.type
_entity_poly.pdbx_seq_one_letter_code
_entity_poly.pdbx_strand_id
1 'polypeptide(L)' 'MASGDNMKIKSLRNARQGVFQINALNDYSVSYGGNFDTSSISKQVTITVNAEFIAQ' A
#
# COMPACT_ATOMS: atom_id res chain seq x y z
N MET A 1 23.64 24.61 -5.60
CA MET A 1 24.16 23.31 -6.07
C MET A 1 23.64 22.27 -5.08
N ALA A 2 22.55 21.58 -5.40
CA ALA A 2 22.06 20.49 -4.55
C ALA A 2 22.82 19.24 -4.98
N SER A 3 23.75 18.77 -4.15
CA SER A 3 24.40 17.48 -4.32
C SER A 3 23.31 16.41 -4.22
N GLY A 4 22.77 16.00 -5.35
CA GLY A 4 21.91 14.83 -5.45
C GLY A 4 22.76 13.64 -5.08
N ASP A 5 22.62 13.18 -3.84
CA ASP A 5 23.31 12.01 -3.35
C ASP A 5 22.90 10.84 -4.24
N ASN A 6 23.88 10.24 -4.91
CA ASN A 6 23.69 9.24 -5.94
C ASN A 6 23.44 7.88 -5.27
N MET A 7 22.48 7.85 -4.33
CA MET A 7 22.13 6.67 -3.54
C MET A 7 21.56 5.60 -4.48
N LYS A 8 22.42 4.67 -4.87
CA LYS A 8 22.03 3.49 -5.63
C LYS A 8 21.27 2.56 -4.68
N ILE A 9 19.96 2.47 -4.85
CA ILE A 9 19.13 1.47 -4.18
C ILE A 9 19.63 0.09 -4.58
N LYS A 10 20.37 -0.59 -3.70
CA LYS A 10 21.08 -1.83 -4.04
C LYS A 10 20.15 -3.03 -4.05
N SER A 11 19.45 -3.26 -2.94
CA SER A 11 18.63 -4.44 -2.73
C SER A 11 17.42 -4.15 -1.85
N LEU A 12 16.32 -4.86 -2.13
CA LEU A 12 15.16 -4.93 -1.27
C LEU A 12 15.58 -5.63 0.02
N ARG A 13 15.54 -4.90 1.15
CA ARG A 13 15.86 -5.43 2.47
C ARG A 13 14.73 -6.31 2.99
N ASN A 14 13.50 -5.86 2.79
CA ASN A 14 12.30 -6.48 3.36
C ASN A 14 11.08 -5.97 2.61
N ALA A 15 10.11 -6.83 2.34
CA ALA A 15 8.81 -6.43 1.83
C ALA A 15 7.72 -7.10 2.66
N ARG A 16 6.76 -6.30 3.10
CA ARG A 16 5.59 -6.75 3.84
C ARG A 16 4.34 -6.27 3.14
N GLN A 17 3.45 -7.21 2.86
CA GLN A 17 2.13 -6.90 2.36
C GLN A 17 1.19 -6.68 3.53
N GLY A 18 0.53 -5.53 3.53
CA GLY A 18 -0.51 -5.17 4.49
C GLY A 18 -1.86 -5.79 4.14
N VAL A 19 -2.90 -5.33 4.83
CA VAL A 19 -4.25 -5.86 4.68
C VAL A 19 -4.86 -5.42 3.34
N PHE A 20 -5.55 -6.33 2.67
CA PHE A 20 -6.40 -6.00 1.52
C PHE A 20 -7.66 -5.28 1.98
N GLN A 21 -7.90 -4.08 1.46
CA GLN A 21 -9.13 -3.33 1.71
C GLN A 21 -10.00 -3.37 0.47
N ILE A 22 -11.21 -3.91 0.58
CA ILE A 22 -12.21 -3.95 -0.49
C ILE A 22 -13.43 -3.25 0.07
N ASN A 23 -13.67 -2.02 -0.41
CA ASN A 23 -14.72 -1.17 0.12
C ASN A 23 -15.63 -0.67 -1.00
N ALA A 24 -16.74 -0.05 -0.61
CA ALA A 24 -17.54 0.78 -1.50
C ALA A 24 -16.66 1.89 -2.13
N LEU A 25 -17.09 2.40 -3.27
CA LEU A 25 -16.41 3.54 -3.89
C LEU A 25 -16.43 4.75 -2.92
N ASN A 26 -15.26 5.35 -2.67
CA ASN A 26 -15.04 6.45 -1.71
C ASN A 26 -15.19 6.09 -0.21
N ASP A 27 -15.23 4.81 0.13
CA ASP A 27 -15.20 4.36 1.52
C ASP A 27 -13.76 4.02 1.96
N TYR A 28 -13.27 4.78 2.94
CA TYR A 28 -11.91 4.69 3.49
C TYR A 28 -11.83 3.90 4.80
N SER A 29 -12.90 3.21 5.19
CA SER A 29 -12.91 2.38 6.39
C SER A 29 -11.89 1.23 6.28
N VAL A 30 -11.18 0.94 7.37
CA VAL A 30 -10.17 -0.12 7.42
C VAL A 30 -10.71 -1.28 8.24
N SER A 31 -10.85 -2.44 7.62
CA SER A 31 -11.31 -3.67 8.27
C SER A 31 -10.36 -4.83 7.99
N TYR A 32 -10.04 -5.61 9.02
CA TYR A 32 -9.28 -6.85 8.89
C TYR A 32 -10.13 -8.00 8.32
N GLY A 33 -11.45 -7.98 8.60
CA GLY A 33 -12.41 -8.97 8.12
C GLY A 33 -13.11 -8.60 6.81
N GLY A 34 -12.74 -7.46 6.22
CA GLY A 34 -13.42 -6.86 5.08
C GLY A 34 -14.66 -6.04 5.50
N ASN A 35 -15.11 -5.17 4.60
CA ASN A 35 -16.35 -4.42 4.77
C ASN A 35 -17.41 -5.03 3.85
N PHE A 36 -18.44 -5.62 4.44
CA PHE A 36 -19.54 -6.25 3.69
C PHE A 36 -20.56 -5.19 3.29
N ASP A 37 -20.19 -4.35 2.33
CA ASP A 37 -21.14 -3.46 1.70
C ASP A 37 -21.80 -4.15 0.49
N THR A 38 -23.11 -4.39 0.55
CA THR A 38 -23.92 -4.93 -0.56
C THR A 38 -24.71 -3.86 -1.32
N SER A 39 -24.63 -2.60 -0.87
CA SER A 39 -25.40 -1.49 -1.44
C SER A 39 -24.74 -0.88 -2.68
N SER A 40 -23.41 -0.98 -2.81
CA SER A 40 -22.69 -0.39 -3.94
C SER A 40 -22.25 -1.46 -4.96
N ILE A 41 -22.56 -1.24 -6.24
CA ILE A 41 -22.08 -2.12 -7.34
C ILE A 41 -20.59 -1.87 -7.63
N SER A 42 -20.16 -0.61 -7.57
CA SER A 42 -18.76 -0.21 -7.77
C SER A 42 -17.98 -0.34 -6.46
N LYS A 43 -16.85 -1.06 -6.52
CA LYS A 43 -15.94 -1.28 -5.39
C LYS A 43 -14.56 -0.71 -5.67
N GLN A 44 -13.87 -0.30 -4.62
CA GLN A 44 -12.48 0.13 -4.64
C GLN A 44 -11.62 -0.87 -3.88
N VAL A 45 -10.58 -1.39 -4.54
CA VAL A 45 -9.61 -2.31 -3.93
C VAL A 45 -8.31 -1.56 -3.67
N THR A 46 -7.86 -1.56 -2.42
CA THR A 46 -6.60 -0.93 -2.00
C THR A 46 -5.68 -1.98 -1.37
N ILE A 47 -4.45 -2.05 -1.86
CA ILE A 47 -3.41 -2.96 -1.37
C ILE A 47 -2.27 -2.11 -0.85
N THR A 48 -1.93 -2.27 0.43
CA THR A 48 -0.78 -1.58 1.02
C THR A 48 0.43 -2.51 0.98
N VAL A 49 1.53 -2.07 0.38
CA VAL A 49 2.81 -2.80 0.38
C VAL A 49 3.86 -1.90 1.01
N ASN A 50 4.52 -2.40 2.05
CA ASN A 50 5.67 -1.73 2.66
C ASN A 50 6.95 -2.41 2.16
N ALA A 51 7.81 -1.65 1.49
CA ALA A 51 9.08 -2.13 0.97
C ALA A 51 10.22 -1.30 1.54
N GLU A 52 11.14 -1.97 2.24
CA GLU A 52 12.34 -1.39 2.79
C GLU A 52 13.51 -1.72 1.88
N PHE A 53 14.32 -0.72 1.55
CA PHE A 53 15.50 -0.89 0.72
C PHE A 53 16.77 -0.49 1.45
N ILE A 54 17.88 -1.13 1.11
CA ILE A 54 19.19 -0.72 1.62
C ILE A 54 19.66 0.48 0.79
N ALA A 55 19.73 1.64 1.44
CA ALA A 55 20.40 2.83 0.96
C ALA A 55 21.92 2.69 1.17
N GLN A 56 22.71 3.16 0.21
CA GLN A 56 24.17 3.03 0.21
C GLN A 56 24.84 4.35 0.55
#